data_AF-A0A1M7CCG7-F1
#
_entry.id   AF-A0A1M7CCG7-F1
#
_cell.length_a   1.000
_cell.length_b   1.000
_cell.length_c   1.000
_cell.angle_alpha   90.00
_cell.angle_beta   90.00
_cell.angle_gamma   90.00
#
_symmetry.space_group_name_H-M   'P 1'
#
loop_
_entity.id
_entity.type
_entity.pdbx_description
1 polymer ?
#
loop_
_entity_poly.entity_id
_entity_poly.type
_entity_poly.pdbx_seq_one_letter_code
_entity_poly.pdbx_strand_id
1 'polypeptide(L)'
;MSEDFTTEKQRAAAWFRELRDQIVAAFEGLEDSHTTGPMADAAPGRFDVSETRRASDDGSDAGGGLMSVMRGGRVFEKVGVNVSEVYGTLGEAAQKAMAARGVPGMDSDPRFWASGISLVAHMQNPHCPAVHMNTRMFWTPSAWWFGGGSDLNPCIEYAEDTAHFHATQKAHLDPHGADLYPRLKAWADEYFYIPHRKRARGVGGIFMDDRNTGDWEADFALTQDIGRAFLPAFVPLIEKRRVQPWDEADKDTQLIHRGLYAEYNLVYDRGTKFGLATGHDANAVLMSLPPLAKWT
;
A
#
# COMPACT_ATOMS: atom_id res chain seq x y z
N MET A 1 -18.85 -12.53 25.70
CA MET A 1 -18.94 -11.14 25.21
C MET A 1 -17.60 -10.87 24.56
N SER A 2 -17.52 -10.77 23.23
CA SER A 2 -16.26 -10.32 22.61
C SER A 2 -16.01 -8.90 23.10
N GLU A 3 -14.80 -8.64 23.59
CA GLU A 3 -14.39 -7.28 23.91
C GLU A 3 -14.56 -6.43 22.65
N ASP A 4 -15.02 -5.18 22.80
CA ASP A 4 -15.24 -4.28 21.66
C ASP A 4 -13.90 -3.84 21.01
N PHE A 5 -12.73 -4.34 21.46
CA PHE A 5 -11.41 -4.02 20.91
C PHE A 5 -11.13 -2.50 20.90
N THR A 6 -11.72 -1.74 21.83
CA THR A 6 -11.62 -0.27 21.83
C THR A 6 -10.17 0.19 21.87
N THR A 7 -9.35 -0.42 22.75
CA THR A 7 -7.93 -0.11 22.91
C THR A 7 -7.11 -0.52 21.69
N GLU A 8 -7.37 -1.71 21.16
CA GLU A 8 -6.71 -2.32 20.01
C GLU A 8 -6.94 -1.49 18.74
N LYS A 9 -8.21 -1.10 18.49
CA LYS A 9 -8.61 -0.22 17.39
C LYS A 9 -7.88 1.12 17.46
N GLN A 10 -7.86 1.75 18.63
CA GLN A 10 -7.17 3.03 18.84
C GLN A 10 -5.66 2.92 18.61
N ARG A 11 -5.01 1.87 19.13
CA ARG A 11 -3.56 1.65 18.97
C ARG A 11 -3.19 1.39 17.51
N ALA A 12 -3.98 0.57 16.81
CA ALA A 12 -3.75 0.29 15.39
C ALA A 12 -3.93 1.55 14.53
N ALA A 13 -5.01 2.30 14.71
CA ALA A 13 -5.23 3.55 13.98
C ALA A 13 -4.14 4.59 14.25
N ALA A 14 -3.71 4.75 15.51
CA ALA A 14 -2.63 5.65 15.87
C ALA A 14 -1.31 5.27 15.18
N TRP A 15 -0.97 3.97 15.17
CA TRP A 15 0.20 3.46 14.46
C TRP A 15 0.18 3.76 12.96
N PHE A 16 -0.94 3.52 12.27
CA PHE A 16 -1.03 3.78 10.83
C PHE A 16 -0.90 5.27 10.50
N ARG A 17 -1.45 6.16 11.34
CA ARG A 17 -1.29 7.61 11.21
C ARG A 17 0.17 8.03 11.42
N GLU A 18 0.81 7.53 12.47
CA GLU A 18 2.23 7.81 12.76
C GLU A 18 3.14 7.36 11.59
N LEU A 19 2.92 6.15 11.07
CA LEU A 19 3.69 5.62 9.94
C LEU A 19 3.49 6.48 8.68
N ARG A 20 2.27 6.96 8.42
CA ARG A 20 1.99 7.89 7.32
C ARG A 20 2.79 9.17 7.48
N ASP A 21 2.82 9.75 8.68
CA ASP A 21 3.51 11.01 8.92
C ASP A 21 5.03 10.85 8.72
N GLN A 22 5.59 9.74 9.18
CA GLN A 22 7.01 9.40 8.95
C GLN A 22 7.33 9.27 7.46
N ILE A 23 6.47 8.57 6.69
CA ILE A 23 6.70 8.37 5.25
C ILE A 23 6.55 9.69 4.49
N VAL A 24 5.54 10.49 4.81
CA VAL A 24 5.33 11.81 4.19
C VAL A 24 6.54 12.72 4.43
N ALA A 25 7.01 12.79 5.67
CA ALA A 25 8.21 13.57 6.00
C ALA A 25 9.46 13.07 5.25
N ALA A 26 9.66 11.76 5.17
CA ALA A 26 10.78 11.17 4.43
C ALA A 26 10.71 11.50 2.91
N PHE A 27 9.51 11.46 2.32
CA PHE A 27 9.32 11.73 0.90
C PHE A 27 9.47 13.21 0.55
N GLU A 28 8.99 14.12 1.40
CA GLU A 28 9.29 15.55 1.24
C GLU A 28 10.78 15.86 1.45
N GLY A 29 11.45 15.17 2.38
CA GLY A 29 12.90 15.25 2.54
C GLY A 29 13.68 14.78 1.31
N LEU A 30 13.17 13.76 0.60
CA LEU A 30 13.72 13.35 -0.69
C LEU A 30 13.54 14.42 -1.77
N GLU A 31 12.38 15.06 -1.84
CA GLU A 31 12.15 16.19 -2.75
C GLU A 31 13.12 17.35 -2.48
N ASP A 32 13.34 17.68 -1.20
CA ASP A 32 14.19 18.80 -0.78
C ASP A 32 15.67 18.55 -1.02
N SER A 33 16.12 17.33 -0.74
CA SER A 33 17.52 16.93 -0.93
C SER A 33 17.90 16.69 -2.38
N HIS A 34 16.94 16.60 -3.30
CA HIS A 34 17.19 16.37 -4.73
C HIS A 34 17.66 17.64 -5.43
N THR A 35 18.96 17.93 -5.26
CA THR A 35 19.64 19.15 -5.72
C THR A 35 20.57 18.92 -6.91
N THR A 36 20.72 17.68 -7.38
CA THR A 36 21.57 17.31 -8.52
C THR A 36 20.90 16.24 -9.37
N GLY A 37 21.25 16.19 -10.67
CA GLY A 37 20.68 15.24 -11.63
C GLY A 37 19.37 15.73 -12.27
N PRO A 38 18.67 14.85 -13.02
CA PRO A 38 17.43 15.22 -13.70
C PRO A 38 16.38 15.77 -12.73
N MET A 39 15.59 16.75 -13.17
CA MET A 39 14.51 17.39 -12.39
C MET A 39 14.96 18.23 -11.18
N ALA A 40 16.26 18.37 -10.88
CA ALA A 40 16.73 19.16 -9.73
C ALA A 40 16.32 20.65 -9.79
N ASP A 41 16.20 21.21 -11.00
CA ASP A 41 15.80 22.61 -11.22
C ASP A 41 14.29 22.86 -11.07
N ALA A 42 13.46 21.81 -11.03
CA ALA A 42 12.03 21.95 -10.79
C ALA A 42 11.74 22.37 -9.34
N ALA A 43 10.52 22.78 -9.02
CA ALA A 43 10.12 23.00 -7.63
C ALA A 43 10.04 21.64 -6.89
N PRO A 44 10.47 21.54 -5.63
CA PRO A 44 10.30 20.33 -4.85
C PRO A 44 8.80 20.08 -4.61
N GLY A 45 8.38 18.83 -4.76
CA GLY A 45 7.01 18.41 -4.52
C GLY A 45 6.61 18.52 -3.06
N ARG A 46 5.31 18.75 -2.82
CA ARG A 46 4.68 18.76 -1.49
C ARG A 46 3.40 17.97 -1.51
N PHE A 47 3.07 17.35 -0.38
CA PHE A 47 1.79 16.68 -0.24
C PHE A 47 0.66 17.69 -0.07
N ASP A 48 -0.33 17.61 -0.95
CA ASP A 48 -1.67 18.14 -0.68
C ASP A 48 -2.41 17.15 0.22
N VAL A 49 -2.86 17.62 1.38
CA VAL A 49 -3.47 16.78 2.41
C VAL A 49 -4.91 17.22 2.61
N SER A 50 -5.84 16.29 2.40
CA SER A 50 -7.26 16.52 2.59
C SER A 50 -7.90 15.46 3.48
N GLU A 51 -8.85 15.89 4.32
CA GLU A 51 -9.69 14.99 5.08
C GLU A 51 -10.72 14.34 4.16
N THR A 52 -10.91 13.03 4.35
CA THR A 52 -11.95 12.25 3.68
C THR A 52 -12.96 11.76 4.71
N ARG A 53 -14.22 11.60 4.30
CA ARG A 53 -15.29 11.06 5.13
C ARG A 53 -16.01 9.96 4.38
N ARG A 54 -16.35 8.87 5.08
CA ARG A 54 -17.20 7.82 4.53
C ARG A 54 -18.66 8.22 4.71
N ALA A 55 -19.44 8.13 3.65
CA ALA A 55 -20.89 8.30 3.73
C ALA A 55 -21.56 7.06 4.34
N SER A 56 -22.62 7.28 5.10
CA SER A 56 -23.53 6.28 5.64
C SER A 56 -24.95 6.57 5.16
N ASP A 57 -25.77 5.54 4.98
CA ASP A 57 -27.14 5.68 4.47
C ASP A 57 -28.05 6.45 5.45
N ASP A 58 -27.76 6.38 6.75
CA ASP A 58 -28.50 7.05 7.82
C ASP A 58 -27.86 8.39 8.27
N GLY A 59 -26.76 8.80 7.63
CA GLY A 59 -26.03 10.03 7.96
C GLY A 59 -25.22 9.97 9.27
N SER A 60 -25.11 8.79 9.89
CA SER A 60 -24.23 8.57 11.05
C SER A 60 -22.75 8.73 10.69
N ASP A 61 -21.89 8.97 11.70
CA ASP A 61 -20.46 8.94 11.49
C ASP A 61 -20.02 7.52 11.10
N ALA A 62 -19.36 7.41 9.94
CA ALA A 62 -18.82 6.16 9.41
C ALA A 62 -17.29 6.20 9.30
N GLY A 63 -16.67 7.20 9.93
CA GLY A 63 -15.25 7.47 9.87
C GLY A 63 -14.82 8.13 8.56
N GLY A 64 -13.54 7.97 8.23
CA GLY A 64 -12.90 8.72 7.16
C GLY A 64 -11.41 8.47 7.10
N GLY A 65 -10.62 9.50 6.80
CA GLY A 65 -9.18 9.36 6.67
C GLY A 65 -8.48 10.63 6.23
N LEU A 66 -7.18 10.51 5.99
CA LEU A 66 -6.37 11.55 5.36
C LEU A 66 -5.87 11.03 4.01
N MET A 67 -6.17 11.78 2.97
CA MET A 67 -5.60 11.58 1.65
C MET A 67 -4.41 12.53 1.49
N SER A 68 -3.22 12.00 1.26
CA SER A 68 -2.00 12.79 1.04
C SER A 68 -1.51 12.49 -0.36
N VAL A 69 -1.55 13.47 -1.26
CA VAL A 69 -1.14 13.28 -2.66
C VAL A 69 -0.13 14.33 -3.07
N MET A 70 0.97 13.90 -3.66
CA MET A 70 1.95 14.77 -4.32
C MET A 70 1.99 14.44 -5.81
N ARG A 71 2.09 15.48 -6.65
CA ARG A 71 2.12 15.38 -8.11
C ARG A 71 3.17 16.33 -8.66
N GLY A 72 3.89 15.88 -9.69
CA GLY A 72 4.87 16.71 -10.38
C GLY A 72 6.06 17.14 -9.51
N GLY A 73 6.41 16.34 -8.50
CA GLY A 73 7.64 16.53 -7.73
C GLY A 73 8.89 16.23 -8.57
N ARG A 74 10.06 16.53 -8.02
CA ARG A 74 11.38 16.25 -8.58
C ARG A 74 11.69 14.76 -8.59
N VAL A 75 11.31 14.06 -7.52
CA VAL A 75 11.58 12.64 -7.30
C VAL A 75 10.32 11.82 -7.61
N PHE A 76 9.17 12.27 -7.12
CA PHE A 76 7.88 11.59 -7.29
C PHE A 76 7.04 12.28 -8.38
N GLU A 77 6.76 11.57 -9.47
CA GLU A 77 5.87 12.07 -10.52
C GLU A 77 4.42 12.08 -10.02
N LYS A 78 4.04 11.03 -9.29
CA LYS A 78 2.79 10.94 -8.53
C LYS A 78 2.99 9.99 -7.35
N VAL A 79 2.67 10.42 -6.15
CA VAL A 79 2.65 9.55 -4.97
C VAL A 79 1.45 9.86 -4.11
N GLY A 80 0.84 8.82 -3.54
CA GLY A 80 -0.15 8.99 -2.50
C GLY A 80 0.18 8.14 -1.27
N VAL A 81 -0.05 8.71 -0.10
CA VAL A 81 0.15 8.09 1.22
C VAL A 81 -1.10 8.36 2.04
N ASN A 82 -2.02 7.42 2.01
CA ASN A 82 -3.36 7.58 2.56
C ASN A 82 -3.50 6.76 3.84
N VAL A 83 -4.21 7.31 4.82
CA VAL A 83 -4.67 6.56 5.99
C VAL A 83 -6.17 6.65 6.09
N SER A 84 -6.81 5.57 6.51
CA SER A 84 -8.24 5.55 6.78
C SER A 84 -8.55 4.85 8.10
N GLU A 85 -9.69 5.22 8.66
CA GLU A 85 -10.32 4.62 9.82
C GLU A 85 -11.83 4.73 9.61
N VAL A 86 -12.46 3.61 9.24
CA VAL A 86 -13.86 3.56 8.84
C VAL A 86 -14.59 2.49 9.63
N TYR A 87 -15.88 2.70 9.85
CA TYR A 87 -16.71 1.80 10.64
C TYR A 87 -18.18 1.94 10.24
N GLY A 88 -19.01 1.06 10.80
CA GLY A 88 -20.45 1.03 10.59
C GLY A 88 -20.92 -0.40 10.32
N THR A 89 -21.91 -0.53 9.44
CA THR A 89 -22.50 -1.82 9.08
C THR A 89 -22.19 -2.18 7.63
N LEU A 90 -21.74 -3.42 7.40
CA LEU A 90 -21.51 -3.93 6.05
C LEU A 90 -22.86 -4.18 5.33
N GLY A 91 -22.96 -3.77 4.07
CA GLY A 91 -24.12 -4.12 3.22
C GLY A 91 -24.12 -5.60 2.82
N GLU A 92 -25.27 -6.11 2.35
CA GLU A 92 -25.49 -7.54 2.09
C GLU A 92 -24.43 -8.19 1.18
N ALA A 93 -23.98 -7.48 0.14
CA ALA A 93 -22.97 -8.00 -0.78
C ALA A 93 -21.62 -8.22 -0.07
N ALA A 94 -21.22 -7.29 0.80
CA ALA A 94 -20.00 -7.40 1.58
C ALA A 94 -20.13 -8.48 2.67
N GLN A 95 -21.30 -8.62 3.30
CA GLN A 95 -21.58 -9.71 4.25
C GLN A 95 -21.41 -11.09 3.59
N LYS A 96 -22.01 -11.28 2.39
CA LYS A 96 -21.88 -12.53 1.62
C LYS A 96 -20.43 -12.82 1.24
N ALA A 97 -19.67 -11.80 0.85
CA ALA A 97 -18.25 -11.93 0.54
C ALA A 97 -17.41 -12.33 1.77
N MET A 98 -17.68 -11.73 2.93
CA MET A 98 -17.01 -12.07 4.20
C MET A 98 -17.36 -13.49 4.66
N ALA A 99 -18.63 -13.88 4.57
CA ALA A 99 -19.07 -15.24 4.89
C ALA A 99 -18.43 -16.30 3.97
N ALA A 100 -18.33 -16.03 2.67
CA ALA A 100 -17.66 -16.91 1.71
C ALA A 100 -16.15 -17.06 1.99
N ARG A 101 -15.53 -16.07 2.65
CA ARG A 101 -14.16 -16.13 3.14
C ARG A 101 -14.03 -16.84 4.50
N GLY A 102 -15.14 -17.22 5.12
CA GLY A 102 -15.16 -17.90 6.42
C GLY A 102 -15.21 -16.97 7.62
N VAL A 103 -15.51 -15.67 7.46
CA VAL A 103 -15.67 -14.74 8.58
C VAL A 103 -17.01 -15.02 9.29
N PRO A 104 -17.01 -15.39 10.58
CA PRO A 104 -18.23 -15.76 11.30
C PRO A 104 -19.11 -14.55 11.63
N GLY A 105 -20.41 -14.79 11.81
CA GLY A 105 -21.36 -13.88 12.45
C GLY A 105 -21.87 -12.70 11.61
N MET A 106 -21.50 -12.60 10.33
CA MET A 106 -21.87 -11.47 9.45
C MET A 106 -23.35 -11.37 9.12
N ASP A 107 -24.10 -12.47 9.24
CA ASP A 107 -25.55 -12.53 9.10
C ASP A 107 -26.29 -12.02 10.34
N SER A 108 -25.68 -12.18 11.52
CA SER A 108 -26.25 -11.79 12.81
C SER A 108 -25.84 -10.39 13.29
N ASP A 109 -24.58 -10.02 13.09
CA ASP A 109 -24.01 -8.74 13.51
C ASP A 109 -23.01 -8.24 12.45
N PRO A 110 -23.49 -7.50 11.45
CA PRO A 110 -22.68 -7.01 10.33
C PRO A 110 -21.86 -5.75 10.65
N ARG A 111 -21.70 -5.40 11.93
CA ARG A 111 -20.84 -4.28 12.33
C ARG A 111 -19.39 -4.57 11.97
N PHE A 112 -18.68 -3.52 11.58
CA PHE A 112 -17.26 -3.60 11.29
C PHE A 112 -16.52 -2.32 11.69
N TRP A 113 -15.22 -2.47 11.83
CA TRP A 113 -14.25 -1.39 11.88
C TRP A 113 -13.04 -1.79 11.04
N ALA A 114 -12.44 -0.84 10.34
CA ALA A 114 -11.23 -1.05 9.57
C ALA A 114 -10.36 0.20 9.59
N SER A 115 -9.06 0.02 9.81
CA SER A 115 -8.08 1.10 9.65
C SER A 115 -6.84 0.58 8.95
N GLY A 116 -6.14 1.47 8.24
CA GLY A 116 -4.91 1.12 7.56
C GLY A 116 -4.23 2.31 6.90
N ILE A 117 -3.01 2.07 6.46
CA ILE A 117 -2.23 2.93 5.58
C ILE A 117 -2.08 2.26 4.22
N SER A 118 -2.19 3.03 3.14
CA SER A 118 -1.93 2.56 1.78
C SER A 118 -1.12 3.59 1.01
N LEU A 119 -0.11 3.12 0.28
CA LEU A 119 0.84 3.93 -0.44
C LEU A 119 1.09 3.36 -1.84
N VAL A 120 1.14 4.25 -2.83
CA VAL A 120 1.73 3.96 -4.14
C VAL A 120 2.58 5.15 -4.57
N ALA A 121 3.83 4.88 -4.96
CA ALA A 121 4.74 5.90 -5.49
C ALA A 121 5.14 5.58 -6.94
N HIS A 122 4.88 6.52 -7.84
CA HIS A 122 5.33 6.52 -9.24
C HIS A 122 6.45 7.57 -9.39
N MET A 123 7.64 7.10 -9.76
CA MET A 123 8.87 7.90 -9.74
C MET A 123 9.04 8.71 -11.03
N GLN A 124 9.64 9.90 -10.94
CA GLN A 124 10.04 10.67 -12.13
C GLN A 124 11.08 9.93 -12.96
N ASN A 125 12.14 9.48 -12.29
CA ASN A 125 13.29 8.83 -12.90
C ASN A 125 13.00 7.33 -13.17
N PRO A 126 13.11 6.84 -14.41
CA PRO A 126 12.93 5.41 -14.76
C PRO A 126 13.85 4.44 -14.01
N HIS A 127 15.02 4.91 -13.55
CA HIS A 127 15.93 4.08 -12.76
C HIS A 127 15.45 3.90 -11.31
N CYS A 128 14.53 4.73 -10.83
CA CYS A 128 13.89 4.55 -9.52
C CYS A 128 12.67 3.62 -9.66
N PRO A 129 12.58 2.54 -8.88
CA PRO A 129 11.44 1.63 -8.94
C PRO A 129 10.16 2.29 -8.40
N ALA A 130 9.02 1.99 -9.03
CA ALA A 130 7.73 2.26 -8.39
C ALA A 130 7.55 1.29 -7.20
N VAL A 131 6.75 1.68 -6.21
CA VAL A 131 6.51 0.84 -5.03
C VAL A 131 5.07 0.95 -4.56
N HIS A 132 4.57 -0.13 -3.98
CA HIS A 132 3.33 -0.17 -3.23
C HIS A 132 3.59 -0.69 -1.82
N MET A 133 2.85 -0.15 -0.85
CA MET A 133 2.85 -0.61 0.54
C MET A 133 1.46 -0.45 1.14
N ASN A 134 1.04 -1.43 1.94
CA ASN A 134 -0.17 -1.34 2.75
C ASN A 134 0.03 -2.07 4.07
N THR A 135 -0.53 -1.55 5.16
CA THR A 135 -0.83 -2.33 6.36
C THR A 135 -2.19 -1.93 6.90
N ARG A 136 -2.98 -2.90 7.33
CA ARG A 136 -4.36 -2.70 7.75
C ARG A 136 -4.77 -3.67 8.83
N MET A 137 -5.79 -3.28 9.59
CA MET A 137 -6.52 -4.13 10.51
C MET A 137 -8.01 -4.06 10.18
N PHE A 138 -8.66 -5.21 10.23
CA PHE A 138 -10.12 -5.32 10.16
C PHE A 138 -10.64 -5.95 11.45
N TRP A 139 -11.80 -5.49 11.90
CA TRP A 139 -12.49 -6.03 13.07
C TRP A 139 -13.98 -6.15 12.80
N THR A 140 -14.55 -7.22 13.31
CA THR A 140 -15.99 -7.46 13.44
C THR A 140 -16.26 -7.97 14.85
N PRO A 141 -17.52 -7.98 15.31
CA PRO A 141 -17.87 -8.52 16.63
C PRO A 141 -17.45 -9.97 16.85
N SER A 142 -17.21 -10.74 15.79
CA SER A 142 -16.86 -12.17 15.86
C SER A 142 -15.42 -12.48 15.42
N ALA A 143 -14.68 -11.54 14.85
CA ALA A 143 -13.33 -11.79 14.34
C ALA A 143 -12.51 -10.50 14.17
N TRP A 144 -11.20 -10.65 14.07
CA TRP A 144 -10.29 -9.59 13.63
C TRP A 144 -9.19 -10.21 12.78
N TRP A 145 -8.51 -9.40 11.97
CA TRP A 145 -7.30 -9.83 11.27
C TRP A 145 -6.47 -8.65 10.81
N PHE A 146 -5.18 -8.88 10.65
CA PHE A 146 -4.27 -7.96 9.99
C PHE A 146 -4.03 -8.41 8.54
N GLY A 147 -3.65 -7.45 7.71
CA GLY A 147 -3.17 -7.69 6.36
C GLY A 147 -2.22 -6.56 5.94
N GLY A 148 -1.49 -6.79 4.86
CA GLY A 148 -0.55 -5.80 4.36
C GLY A 148 0.63 -6.41 3.63
N GLY A 149 1.67 -5.61 3.47
CA GLY A 149 2.89 -5.94 2.79
C GLY A 149 3.41 -4.77 1.95
N SER A 150 4.48 -5.03 1.23
CA SER A 150 5.08 -4.09 0.29
C SER A 150 5.65 -4.84 -0.90
N ASP A 151 5.57 -4.23 -2.08
CA ASP A 151 6.08 -4.83 -3.31
C ASP A 151 6.74 -3.77 -4.22
N LEU A 152 7.85 -4.18 -4.84
CA LEU A 152 8.71 -3.32 -5.65
C LEU A 152 8.47 -3.58 -7.14
N ASN A 153 8.31 -2.49 -7.90
CA ASN A 153 7.90 -2.52 -9.30
C ASN A 153 8.91 -1.71 -10.16
N PRO A 154 10.16 -2.19 -10.31
CA PRO A 154 11.14 -1.59 -11.20
C PRO A 154 10.73 -1.76 -12.66
N CYS A 155 10.71 -0.67 -13.44
CA CYS A 155 10.65 -0.80 -14.90
C CYS A 155 12.01 -1.17 -15.51
N ILE A 156 13.09 -0.75 -14.86
CA ILE A 156 14.47 -1.17 -15.13
C ILE A 156 14.98 -1.88 -13.89
N GLU A 157 15.27 -3.17 -14.02
CA GLU A 157 15.64 -4.03 -12.89
C GLU A 157 17.14 -3.90 -12.55
N TYR A 158 17.41 -3.69 -11.26
CA TYR A 158 18.75 -3.77 -10.68
C TYR A 158 18.75 -4.89 -9.63
N ALA A 159 19.62 -5.89 -9.82
CA ALA A 159 19.68 -7.06 -8.95
C ALA A 159 19.99 -6.68 -7.50
N GLU A 160 20.86 -5.68 -7.29
CA GLU A 160 21.24 -5.23 -5.96
C GLU A 160 20.12 -4.45 -5.24
N ASP A 161 19.26 -3.74 -5.97
CA ASP A 161 18.11 -3.03 -5.37
C ASP A 161 17.05 -4.03 -4.94
N THR A 162 16.81 -5.05 -5.77
CA THR A 162 15.93 -6.18 -5.45
C THR A 162 16.44 -6.92 -4.22
N ALA A 163 17.73 -7.23 -4.17
CA ALA A 163 18.35 -7.91 -3.03
C ALA A 163 18.24 -7.08 -1.74
N HIS A 164 18.50 -5.77 -1.80
CA HIS A 164 18.37 -4.87 -0.65
C HIS A 164 16.92 -4.81 -0.12
N PHE A 165 15.96 -4.63 -1.02
CA PHE A 165 14.54 -4.53 -0.66
C PHE A 165 14.05 -5.82 0.03
N HIS A 166 14.41 -6.98 -0.50
CA HIS A 166 14.05 -8.29 0.05
C HIS A 166 14.78 -8.60 1.35
N ALA A 167 16.10 -8.32 1.44
CA ALA A 167 16.88 -8.54 2.64
C ALA A 167 16.40 -7.66 3.82
N THR A 168 16.04 -6.41 3.53
CA THR A 168 15.54 -5.49 4.57
C THR A 168 14.20 -5.94 5.12
N GLN A 169 13.26 -6.35 4.27
CA GLN A 169 11.98 -6.93 4.72
C GLN A 169 12.22 -8.19 5.54
N LYS A 170 13.05 -9.12 5.06
CA LYS A 170 13.39 -10.33 5.80
C LYS A 170 13.93 -10.02 7.20
N ALA A 171 14.88 -9.09 7.31
CA ALA A 171 15.47 -8.73 8.60
C ALA A 171 14.45 -8.22 9.63
N HIS A 172 13.39 -7.53 9.19
CA HIS A 172 12.30 -7.07 10.06
C HIS A 172 11.29 -8.17 10.38
N LEU A 173 11.19 -9.21 9.54
CA LEU A 173 10.31 -10.36 9.76
C LEU A 173 10.96 -11.46 10.60
N ASP A 174 12.29 -11.58 10.57
CA ASP A 174 13.06 -12.63 11.27
C ASP A 174 12.75 -12.72 12.78
N PRO A 175 12.55 -11.61 13.53
CA PRO A 175 12.15 -11.68 14.95
C PRO A 175 10.79 -12.36 15.21
N HIS A 176 9.92 -12.44 14.19
CA HIS A 176 8.57 -13.00 14.30
C HIS A 176 8.48 -14.47 13.87
N GLY A 177 9.56 -15.03 13.32
CA GLY A 177 9.62 -16.41 12.86
C GLY A 177 10.34 -16.56 11.52
N ALA A 178 11.26 -17.51 11.44
CA ALA A 178 12.10 -17.72 10.26
C ALA A 178 11.33 -18.20 9.01
N ASP A 179 10.12 -18.73 9.17
CA ASP A 179 9.24 -19.20 8.10
C ASP A 179 8.36 -18.10 7.51
N LEU A 180 8.22 -16.95 8.20
CA LEU A 180 7.32 -15.88 7.76
C LEU A 180 7.76 -15.24 6.44
N TYR A 181 9.00 -14.80 6.33
CA TYR A 181 9.45 -14.15 5.10
C TYR A 181 9.32 -15.06 3.87
N PRO A 182 9.80 -16.33 3.87
CA PRO A 182 9.60 -17.23 2.73
C PRO A 182 8.13 -17.40 2.34
N ARG A 183 7.22 -17.53 3.31
CA ARG A 183 5.79 -17.69 3.06
C ARG A 183 5.15 -16.42 2.49
N LEU A 184 5.40 -15.27 3.10
CA LEU A 184 4.80 -14.00 2.66
C LEU A 184 5.38 -13.54 1.31
N LYS A 185 6.64 -13.88 1.02
CA LYS A 185 7.26 -13.68 -0.30
C LYS A 185 6.59 -14.53 -1.37
N ALA A 186 6.45 -15.83 -1.13
CA ALA A 186 5.77 -16.73 -2.07
C ALA A 186 4.34 -16.25 -2.36
N TRP A 187 3.62 -15.79 -1.32
CA TRP A 187 2.28 -15.25 -1.50
C TRP A 187 2.27 -13.95 -2.32
N ALA A 188 3.26 -13.06 -2.14
CA ALA A 188 3.40 -11.87 -2.98
C ALA A 188 3.61 -12.23 -4.46
N ASP A 189 4.44 -13.23 -4.76
CA ASP A 189 4.67 -13.69 -6.14
C ASP A 189 3.38 -14.15 -6.81
N GLU A 190 2.54 -14.90 -6.09
CA GLU A 190 1.24 -15.36 -6.58
C GLU A 190 0.23 -14.22 -6.71
N TYR A 191 0.16 -13.36 -5.69
CA TYR A 191 -0.83 -12.30 -5.62
C TYR A 191 -0.61 -11.25 -6.72
N PHE A 192 0.63 -10.83 -6.96
CA PHE A 192 0.99 -9.80 -7.94
C PHE A 192 1.30 -10.35 -9.34
N TYR A 193 0.88 -11.58 -9.62
CA TYR A 193 1.00 -12.18 -10.95
C TYR A 193 -0.06 -11.59 -11.92
N ILE A 194 0.31 -11.41 -13.19
CA ILE A 194 -0.56 -10.95 -14.26
C ILE A 194 -0.81 -12.14 -15.22
N PRO A 195 -1.87 -12.95 -15.01
CA PRO A 195 -2.12 -14.17 -15.78
C PRO A 195 -2.09 -13.99 -17.30
N HIS A 196 -2.72 -12.92 -17.81
CA HIS A 196 -2.80 -12.70 -19.26
C HIS A 196 -1.47 -12.21 -19.89
N ARG A 197 -0.52 -11.73 -19.07
CA ARG A 197 0.84 -11.36 -19.51
C ARG A 197 1.89 -12.42 -19.15
N LYS A 198 1.51 -13.44 -18.38
CA LYS A 198 2.38 -14.53 -17.89
C LYS A 198 3.64 -14.03 -17.16
N ARG A 199 3.51 -12.95 -16.39
CA ARG A 199 4.60 -12.35 -15.61
C ARG A 199 4.09 -11.70 -14.34
N ALA A 200 4.96 -11.51 -13.36
CA ALA A 200 4.68 -10.66 -12.21
C ALA A 200 4.64 -9.17 -12.61
N ARG A 201 3.90 -8.36 -11.84
CA ARG A 201 3.82 -6.90 -11.98
C ARG A 201 5.16 -6.21 -11.67
N GLY A 202 6.01 -6.84 -10.88
CA GLY A 202 7.32 -6.35 -10.46
C GLY A 202 8.18 -7.49 -9.91
N VAL A 203 9.11 -7.17 -9.00
CA VAL A 203 10.03 -8.15 -8.37
C VAL A 203 9.51 -8.66 -7.01
N GLY A 204 8.22 -8.44 -6.75
CA GLY A 204 7.52 -8.91 -5.55
C GLY A 204 7.95 -8.17 -4.29
N GLY A 205 7.88 -8.87 -3.16
CA GLY A 205 8.13 -8.32 -1.83
C GLY A 205 7.50 -9.26 -0.81
N ILE A 206 6.62 -8.75 0.05
CA ILE A 206 5.82 -9.58 0.97
C ILE A 206 4.34 -9.23 0.85
N PHE A 207 3.47 -10.23 1.03
CA PHE A 207 2.03 -10.05 1.08
C PHE A 207 1.44 -10.93 2.18
N MET A 208 0.57 -10.32 2.99
CA MET A 208 -0.14 -10.94 4.11
C MET A 208 -1.61 -10.53 4.07
N ASP A 209 -2.49 -11.48 4.30
CA ASP A 209 -3.92 -11.26 4.51
C ASP A 209 -4.41 -12.27 5.55
N ASP A 210 -5.57 -12.00 6.15
CA ASP A 210 -6.24 -12.91 7.08
C ASP A 210 -5.37 -13.37 8.26
N ARG A 211 -4.42 -12.53 8.70
CA ARG A 211 -3.54 -12.84 9.83
C ARG A 211 -4.30 -12.67 11.15
N ASN A 212 -4.59 -13.80 11.80
CA ASN A 212 -5.11 -13.88 13.16
C ASN A 212 -4.63 -15.18 13.80
N THR A 213 -3.67 -15.08 14.71
CA THR A 213 -3.10 -16.21 15.46
C THR A 213 -3.82 -16.47 16.80
N GLY A 214 -4.77 -15.62 17.15
CA GLY A 214 -5.36 -15.53 18.49
C GLY A 214 -4.57 -14.64 19.46
N ASP A 215 -3.35 -14.22 19.11
CA ASP A 215 -2.54 -13.26 19.87
C ASP A 215 -2.47 -11.93 19.11
N TRP A 216 -3.29 -10.96 19.55
CA TRP A 216 -3.37 -9.66 18.92
C TRP A 216 -2.07 -8.86 19.06
N GLU A 217 -1.37 -8.94 20.20
CA GLU A 217 -0.14 -8.19 20.42
C GLU A 217 0.97 -8.69 19.49
N ALA A 218 1.11 -10.01 19.33
CA ALA A 218 2.09 -10.59 18.42
C ALA A 218 1.79 -10.23 16.95
N ASP A 219 0.53 -10.31 16.53
CA ASP A 219 0.14 -9.99 15.16
C ASP A 219 0.22 -8.47 14.86
N PHE A 220 -0.05 -7.63 15.87
CA PHE A 220 0.14 -6.20 15.77
C PHE A 220 1.63 -5.84 15.69
N ALA A 221 2.48 -6.44 16.52
CA ALA A 221 3.94 -6.23 16.47
C ALA A 221 4.53 -6.60 15.09
N LEU A 222 4.11 -7.73 14.50
CA LEU A 222 4.50 -8.08 13.13
C LEU A 222 4.02 -7.03 12.12
N THR A 223 2.78 -6.55 12.25
CA THR A 223 2.24 -5.51 11.37
C THR A 223 3.02 -4.21 11.48
N GLN A 224 3.47 -3.85 12.68
CA GLN A 224 4.34 -2.69 12.90
C GLN A 224 5.69 -2.89 12.23
N ASP A 225 6.33 -4.05 12.36
CA ASP A 225 7.63 -4.31 11.74
C ASP A 225 7.58 -4.42 10.21
N ILE A 226 6.48 -4.93 9.64
CA ILE A 226 6.19 -4.82 8.20
C ILE A 226 6.18 -3.34 7.77
N GLY A 227 5.51 -2.48 8.54
CA GLY A 227 5.47 -1.05 8.28
C GLY A 227 6.82 -0.35 8.43
N ARG A 228 7.57 -0.66 9.50
CA ARG A 228 8.91 -0.10 9.77
C ARG A 228 9.95 -0.50 8.74
N ALA A 229 9.81 -1.67 8.12
CA ALA A 229 10.70 -2.13 7.07
C ALA A 229 10.66 -1.27 5.80
N PHE A 230 9.56 -0.56 5.54
CA PHE A 230 9.32 0.09 4.25
C PHE A 230 10.35 1.16 3.89
N LEU A 231 10.54 2.16 4.75
CA LEU A 231 11.49 3.26 4.49
C LEU A 231 12.94 2.78 4.32
N PRO A 232 13.52 1.96 5.23
CA PRO A 232 14.89 1.46 5.04
C PRO A 232 15.01 0.53 3.82
N ALA A 233 13.93 -0.14 3.40
CA ALA A 233 13.94 -0.98 2.21
C ALA A 233 13.87 -0.17 0.91
N PHE A 234 13.28 1.04 0.92
CA PHE A 234 12.97 1.79 -0.31
C PHE A 234 13.78 3.07 -0.50
N VAL A 235 14.01 3.87 0.55
CA VAL A 235 14.70 5.16 0.46
C VAL A 235 16.12 5.04 -0.12
N PRO A 236 16.96 4.07 0.27
CA PRO A 236 18.31 3.94 -0.29
C PRO A 236 18.33 3.69 -1.81
N LEU A 237 17.29 3.04 -2.34
CA LEU A 237 17.14 2.77 -3.77
C LEU A 237 16.90 4.10 -4.50
N ILE A 238 16.01 4.92 -3.98
CA ILE A 238 15.71 6.24 -4.55
C ILE A 238 16.96 7.12 -4.53
N GLU A 239 17.65 7.20 -3.39
CA GLU A 239 18.86 8.04 -3.25
C GLU A 239 19.94 7.65 -4.27
N LYS A 240 20.14 6.36 -4.49
CA LYS A 240 21.11 5.83 -5.45
C LYS A 240 20.72 6.11 -6.92
N ARG A 241 19.42 6.06 -7.23
CA ARG A 241 18.93 6.06 -8.61
C ARG A 241 18.49 7.42 -9.13
N ARG A 242 17.94 8.29 -8.27
CA ARG A 242 17.30 9.56 -8.68
C ARG A 242 18.21 10.52 -9.44
N VAL A 243 19.52 10.46 -9.20
CA VAL A 243 20.53 11.32 -9.82
C VAL A 243 20.99 10.83 -11.20
N GLN A 244 20.63 9.60 -11.59
CA GLN A 244 21.09 9.00 -12.84
C GLN A 244 20.41 9.69 -14.03
N PRO A 245 21.15 10.09 -15.07
CA PRO A 245 20.54 10.60 -16.30
C PRO A 245 19.72 9.48 -16.96
N TRP A 246 18.62 9.85 -17.59
CA TRP A 246 17.75 8.95 -18.34
C TRP A 246 17.41 9.57 -19.69
N ASP A 247 17.13 8.73 -20.69
CA ASP A 247 16.73 9.16 -22.02
C ASP A 247 15.29 8.76 -22.36
N GLU A 248 14.84 9.11 -23.58
CA GLU A 248 13.48 8.78 -24.03
C GLU A 248 13.20 7.27 -24.07
N ALA A 249 14.21 6.42 -24.27
CA ALA A 249 14.04 4.97 -24.26
C ALA A 249 13.86 4.42 -22.83
N ASP A 250 14.59 4.97 -21.86
CA ASP A 250 14.37 4.68 -20.44
C ASP A 250 12.95 5.11 -20.02
N LYS A 251 12.51 6.29 -20.45
CA LYS A 251 11.16 6.78 -20.14
C LYS A 251 10.09 5.95 -20.83
N ASP A 252 10.29 5.53 -22.08
CA ASP A 252 9.36 4.65 -22.78
C ASP A 252 9.21 3.30 -22.06
N THR A 253 10.33 2.73 -21.60
CA THR A 253 10.34 1.52 -20.76
C THR A 253 9.52 1.71 -19.49
N GLN A 254 9.64 2.86 -18.83
CA GLN A 254 8.84 3.20 -17.67
C GLN A 254 7.34 3.28 -18.00
N LEU A 255 6.97 3.94 -19.10
CA LEU A 255 5.56 4.13 -19.49
C LEU A 255 4.88 2.81 -19.87
N ILE A 256 5.59 1.91 -20.56
CA ILE A 256 5.10 0.57 -20.89
C ILE A 256 4.93 -0.26 -19.61
N HIS A 257 5.89 -0.21 -18.69
CA HIS A 257 5.78 -0.90 -17.41
C HIS A 257 4.62 -0.36 -16.56
N ARG A 258 4.38 0.95 -16.58
CA ARG A 258 3.21 1.59 -15.95
C ARG A 258 1.89 1.10 -16.57
N GLY A 259 1.88 0.75 -17.86
CA GLY A 259 0.76 0.05 -18.52
C GLY A 259 0.47 -1.31 -17.88
N LEU A 260 1.49 -2.13 -17.62
CA LEU A 260 1.35 -3.40 -16.89
C LEU A 260 0.82 -3.19 -15.47
N TYR A 261 1.29 -2.15 -14.78
CA TYR A 261 0.82 -1.79 -13.44
C TYR A 261 -0.68 -1.44 -13.44
N ALA A 262 -1.12 -0.64 -14.42
CA ALA A 262 -2.53 -0.28 -14.59
C ALA A 262 -3.40 -1.50 -14.95
N GLU A 263 -2.92 -2.39 -15.83
CA GLU A 263 -3.60 -3.65 -16.16
C GLU A 263 -3.86 -4.49 -14.90
N TYR A 264 -2.85 -4.66 -14.05
CA TYR A 264 -3.02 -5.42 -12.81
C TYR A 264 -4.07 -4.78 -11.88
N ASN A 265 -3.96 -3.47 -11.62
CA ASN A 265 -4.86 -2.80 -10.67
C ASN A 265 -6.31 -2.82 -11.15
N LEU A 266 -6.55 -2.64 -12.44
CA LEU A 266 -7.91 -2.62 -12.98
C LEU A 266 -8.51 -4.03 -13.15
N VAL A 267 -7.69 -5.04 -13.46
CA VAL A 267 -8.17 -6.37 -13.84
C VAL A 267 -8.07 -7.40 -12.72
N TYR A 268 -7.15 -7.26 -11.76
CA TYR A 268 -6.88 -8.30 -10.77
C TYR A 268 -6.91 -7.82 -9.32
N ASP A 269 -6.50 -6.59 -9.05
CA ASP A 269 -6.43 -6.12 -7.66
C ASP A 269 -7.81 -6.15 -6.97
N ARG A 270 -7.89 -6.95 -5.90
CA ARG A 270 -9.13 -7.14 -5.14
C ARG A 270 -9.59 -5.84 -4.48
N GLY A 271 -8.65 -5.03 -3.99
CA GLY A 271 -8.94 -3.76 -3.32
C GLY A 271 -9.58 -2.75 -4.27
N THR A 272 -8.99 -2.56 -5.44
CA THR A 272 -9.47 -1.66 -6.50
C THR A 272 -10.86 -2.08 -6.99
N LYS A 273 -11.05 -3.38 -7.31
CA LYS A 273 -12.36 -3.89 -7.74
C LYS A 273 -13.44 -3.70 -6.69
N PHE A 274 -13.12 -4.02 -5.43
CA PHE A 274 -14.07 -3.85 -4.33
C PHE A 274 -14.45 -2.38 -4.18
N GLY A 275 -13.47 -1.47 -4.07
CA GLY A 275 -13.73 -0.04 -3.89
C GLY A 275 -14.58 0.58 -5.01
N LEU A 276 -14.32 0.23 -6.27
CA LEU A 276 -15.13 0.70 -7.41
C LEU A 276 -16.55 0.11 -7.41
N ALA A 277 -16.71 -1.15 -7.00
CA ALA A 277 -18.02 -1.82 -6.96
C ALA A 277 -18.88 -1.35 -5.78
N THR A 278 -18.28 -0.89 -4.68
CA THR A 278 -19.00 -0.49 -3.45
C THR A 278 -19.19 1.03 -3.32
N GLY A 279 -18.98 1.79 -4.40
CA GLY A 279 -19.25 3.23 -4.42
C GLY A 279 -18.31 4.09 -3.57
N HIS A 280 -17.09 3.60 -3.28
CA HIS A 280 -16.07 4.46 -2.68
C HIS A 280 -15.69 5.59 -3.66
N ASP A 281 -15.13 6.68 -3.15
CA ASP A 281 -14.62 7.77 -3.99
C ASP A 281 -13.63 7.21 -5.03
N ALA A 282 -14.03 7.30 -6.30
CA ALA A 282 -13.24 6.79 -7.42
C ALA A 282 -11.85 7.47 -7.47
N ASN A 283 -11.72 8.73 -7.06
CA ASN A 283 -10.44 9.41 -7.02
C ASN A 283 -9.49 8.80 -5.98
N ALA A 284 -10.04 8.39 -4.83
CA ALA A 284 -9.26 7.72 -3.78
C ALA A 284 -8.84 6.31 -4.23
N VAL A 285 -9.74 5.56 -4.88
CA VAL A 285 -9.45 4.21 -5.37
C VAL A 285 -8.43 4.23 -6.51
N LEU A 286 -8.59 5.14 -7.47
CA LEU A 286 -7.72 5.27 -8.64
C LEU A 286 -6.45 6.11 -8.38
N MET A 287 -6.24 6.55 -7.14
CA MET A 287 -4.99 7.20 -6.72
C MET A 287 -3.78 6.34 -7.09
N SER A 288 -3.91 5.01 -6.96
CA SER A 288 -2.88 4.02 -7.27
C SER A 288 -2.40 4.03 -8.72
N LEU A 289 -3.20 4.53 -9.67
CA LEU A 289 -2.83 4.53 -11.08
C LEU A 289 -1.70 5.53 -11.38
N PRO A 290 -0.77 5.20 -12.29
CA PRO A 290 0.25 6.14 -12.73
C PRO A 290 -0.37 7.36 -13.43
N PRO A 291 0.32 8.51 -13.46
CA PRO A 291 -0.17 9.70 -14.15
C PRO A 291 -0.17 9.52 -15.68
N LEU A 292 0.76 8.74 -16.21
CA LEU A 292 0.90 8.40 -17.63
C LEU A 292 1.28 6.93 -17.78
N ALA A 293 0.70 6.25 -18.76
CA ALA A 293 1.02 4.88 -19.14
C ALA A 293 0.90 4.73 -20.65
N LYS A 294 1.64 3.77 -21.23
CA LYS A 294 1.65 3.49 -22.67
C LYS A 294 1.34 2.02 -22.92
N TRP A 295 0.64 1.75 -24.02
CA TRP A 295 0.43 0.43 -24.60
C TRP A 295 0.93 0.45 -26.04
N THR A 296 1.75 -0.54 -26.40
CA THR A 296 2.33 -0.72 -27.74
C THR A 296 2.23 -2.17 -28.15
#